data_AF-A0ABD5CPD6-F1
#
_entry.id   AF-A0ABD5CPD6-F1
#
_cell.length_a   1.000
_cell.length_b   1.000
_cell.length_c   1.000
_cell.angle_alpha   90.00
_cell.angle_beta   90.00
_cell.angle_gamma   90.00
#
_symmetry.space_group_name_H-M   'P 1'
#
loop_
_entity.id
_entity.type
_entity.pdbx_description
1 polymer ?
#
loop_
_entity_poly.entity_id
_entity_poly.type
_entity_poly.pdbx_seq_one_letter_code
_entity_poly.pdbx_strand_id
1 'polypeptide(L)'
;MTASALPIAPSHSRRIVQLDGLRAIAVLAVFAQHALKAPLWMGVDLFFVLSGFLITGILLERKARGQSYFGYFYARRARRILPPYLLLMVVSSILFGFGWAQHWQWYAFFATNIGDALNQSGHDSLNVLWSLAVEEQFYIVWPFVILLVPERVLAWVAAALILLVPVLRAVATPWFDSFWPIYYLTPFRMDLLAAGALLAVAVRRDRDALEPFKGVAVLGVIAALAALAWLHLHFPRFRAANTPLSNAGLYSISLVLCTSVVVIALQSRGIVKRLLCNPVLVYIGTISYTIYLIHLSVLYALWPLNMSRYATAALALAITLAYASVTWFAFEKRLIFGSRGSPHATAGAGASVPRAAPQAPHGRA
;
A
#
# COMPACT_ATOMS: atom_id res chain seq x y z
N MET A 1 -8.25 43.34 -28.86
CA MET A 1 -8.36 42.83 -27.47
C MET A 1 -8.39 41.31 -27.52
N THR A 2 -7.21 40.70 -27.58
CA THR A 2 -7.01 39.26 -27.76
C THR A 2 -6.74 38.63 -26.41
N ALA A 3 -7.70 37.83 -25.91
CA ALA A 3 -7.55 37.06 -24.69
C ALA A 3 -6.48 35.98 -24.90
N SER A 4 -5.36 36.12 -24.19
CA SER A 4 -4.32 35.09 -24.10
C SER A 4 -4.86 33.91 -23.31
N ALA A 5 -5.18 32.82 -24.02
CA ALA A 5 -5.47 31.54 -23.40
C ALA A 5 -4.15 30.95 -22.87
N LEU A 6 -3.99 30.96 -21.55
CA LEU A 6 -2.86 30.29 -20.88
C LEU A 6 -2.90 28.77 -21.18
N PRO A 7 -1.80 28.15 -21.60
CA PRO A 7 -1.74 26.72 -21.79
C PRO A 7 -1.77 26.02 -20.43
N ILE A 8 -2.88 25.34 -20.13
CA ILE A 8 -3.00 24.43 -18.99
C ILE A 8 -2.10 23.22 -19.28
N ALA A 9 -0.88 23.24 -18.73
CA ALA A 9 0.01 22.08 -18.77
C ALA A 9 -0.65 20.87 -18.09
N PRO A 10 -0.50 19.65 -18.62
CA PRO A 10 -1.07 18.46 -18.00
C PRO A 10 -0.35 18.16 -16.68
N SER A 11 -1.00 18.43 -15.55
CA SER A 11 -0.52 17.99 -14.25
C SER A 11 -0.65 16.46 -14.15
N HIS A 12 0.43 15.75 -14.50
CA HIS A 12 0.62 14.38 -14.04
C HIS A 12 0.62 14.42 -12.51
N SER A 13 -0.31 13.70 -11.88
CA SER A 13 -0.37 13.45 -10.43
C SER A 13 1.06 13.28 -9.88
N ARG A 14 1.56 14.26 -9.11
CA ARG A 14 2.97 14.33 -8.70
C ARG A 14 3.28 13.11 -7.82
N ARG A 15 3.98 12.11 -8.37
CA ARG A 15 4.42 10.90 -7.66
C ARG A 15 5.14 11.29 -6.37
N ILE A 16 4.65 10.80 -5.23
CA ILE A 16 5.27 11.03 -3.92
C ILE A 16 6.28 9.91 -3.68
N VAL A 17 7.55 10.17 -4.01
CA VAL A 17 8.64 9.18 -4.00
C VAL A 17 8.81 8.52 -2.63
N GLN A 18 8.59 9.27 -1.55
CA GLN A 18 8.70 8.77 -0.18
C GLN A 18 7.74 7.60 0.11
N LEU A 19 6.57 7.57 -0.54
CA LEU A 19 5.60 6.49 -0.36
C LEU A 19 6.07 5.20 -1.02
N ASP A 20 6.89 5.27 -2.07
CA ASP A 20 7.54 4.07 -2.62
C ASP A 20 8.60 3.53 -1.66
N GLY A 21 9.38 4.41 -1.02
CA GLY A 21 10.27 4.01 0.07
C GLY A 21 9.53 3.33 1.22
N LEU A 22 8.38 3.87 1.64
CA LEU A 22 7.54 3.23 2.66
C LEU A 22 6.98 1.87 2.21
N ARG A 23 6.58 1.72 0.94
CA ARG A 23 6.16 0.42 0.38
C ARG A 23 7.27 -0.61 0.43
N ALA A 24 8.52 -0.21 0.23
CA ALA A 24 9.67 -1.11 0.37
C ALA A 24 9.84 -1.57 1.81
N ILE A 25 9.76 -0.65 2.77
CA ILE A 25 9.81 -0.98 4.20
C ILE A 25 8.66 -1.94 4.57
N ALA A 26 7.44 -1.65 4.10
CA ALA A 26 6.27 -2.49 4.33
C ALA A 26 6.45 -3.92 3.79
N VAL A 27 6.88 -4.09 2.55
CA VAL A 27 7.05 -5.45 1.96
C VAL A 27 8.20 -6.21 2.59
N LEU A 28 9.30 -5.53 2.95
CA LEU A 28 10.43 -6.18 3.64
C LEU A 28 10.06 -6.59 5.06
N ALA A 29 9.23 -5.80 5.77
CA ALA A 29 8.66 -6.18 7.06
C ALA A 29 7.78 -7.43 6.95
N VAL A 30 6.90 -7.49 5.95
CA VAL A 30 6.08 -8.69 5.66
C VAL A 30 6.98 -9.89 5.34
N PHE A 31 7.99 -9.72 4.49
CA PHE A 31 8.92 -10.79 4.15
C PHE A 31 9.65 -11.32 5.39
N ALA A 32 10.19 -10.43 6.22
CA ALA A 32 10.89 -10.79 7.45
C ALA A 32 9.97 -11.50 8.46
N GLN A 33 8.69 -11.10 8.55
CA GLN A 33 7.71 -11.79 9.38
C GLN A 33 7.52 -13.25 8.95
N HIS A 34 7.41 -13.54 7.65
CA HIS A 34 7.20 -14.91 7.16
C HIS A 34 8.50 -15.74 7.14
N ALA A 35 9.60 -15.17 6.67
CA ALA A 35 10.87 -15.88 6.51
C ALA A 35 11.62 -16.06 7.85
N LEU A 36 11.67 -14.99 8.66
CA LEU A 36 12.49 -14.94 9.87
C LEU A 36 11.69 -15.06 11.17
N LYS A 37 10.35 -15.09 11.11
CA LYS A 37 9.45 -14.99 12.28
C LYS A 37 9.69 -13.70 13.09
N ALA A 38 10.21 -12.65 12.46
CA ALA A 38 10.35 -11.34 13.08
C ALA A 38 8.97 -10.76 13.40
N PRO A 39 8.73 -10.07 14.53
CA PRO A 39 7.40 -9.57 14.93
C PRO A 39 7.00 -8.30 14.13
N LEU A 40 7.05 -8.37 12.81
CA LEU A 40 6.88 -7.26 11.86
C LEU A 40 5.61 -7.41 10.99
N TRP A 41 4.58 -8.05 11.55
CA TRP A 41 3.29 -8.31 10.90
C TRP A 41 2.54 -7.05 10.44
N MET A 42 2.84 -5.89 11.02
CA MET A 42 2.19 -4.60 10.68
C MET A 42 2.60 -4.06 9.30
N GLY A 43 3.49 -4.74 8.57
CA GLY A 43 3.82 -4.36 7.19
C GLY A 43 2.59 -4.33 6.28
N VAL A 44 1.63 -5.26 6.47
CA VAL A 44 0.34 -5.24 5.74
C VAL A 44 -0.53 -4.06 6.17
N ASP A 45 -0.57 -3.76 7.47
CA ASP A 45 -1.34 -2.63 7.99
C ASP A 45 -0.81 -1.29 7.42
N LEU A 46 0.51 -1.16 7.22
CA LEU A 46 1.10 -0.02 6.53
C LEU A 46 0.67 0.04 5.06
N PHE A 47 0.56 -1.10 4.36
CA PHE A 47 0.00 -1.13 3.00
C PHE A 47 -1.44 -0.62 2.96
N PHE A 48 -2.28 -0.99 3.93
CA PHE A 48 -3.65 -0.49 4.01
C PHE A 48 -3.72 1.03 4.18
N VAL A 49 -2.92 1.63 5.06
CA VAL A 49 -2.87 3.09 5.20
C VAL A 49 -2.39 3.76 3.90
N LEU A 50 -1.34 3.23 3.28
CA LEU A 50 -0.82 3.74 2.01
C LEU A 50 -1.84 3.61 0.87
N SER A 51 -2.57 2.51 0.82
CA SER A 51 -3.63 2.24 -0.14
C SER A 51 -4.77 3.25 -0.01
N GLY A 52 -5.30 3.41 1.21
CA GLY A 52 -6.35 4.38 1.50
C GLY A 52 -5.96 5.80 1.08
N PHE A 53 -4.71 6.18 1.36
CA PHE A 53 -4.15 7.47 0.96
C PHE A 53 -4.10 7.65 -0.56
N LEU A 54 -3.47 6.70 -1.27
CA LEU A 54 -3.27 6.79 -2.72
C LEU A 54 -4.60 6.78 -3.48
N ILE A 55 -5.52 5.90 -3.10
CA ILE A 55 -6.79 5.71 -3.78
C ILE A 55 -7.73 6.87 -3.55
N THR A 56 -7.82 7.36 -2.32
CA THR A 56 -8.61 8.57 -2.02
C THR A 56 -8.09 9.77 -2.79
N GLY A 57 -6.76 9.98 -2.84
CA GLY A 57 -6.15 11.06 -3.62
C GLY A 57 -6.48 10.97 -5.11
N ILE A 58 -6.32 9.79 -5.72
CA ILE A 58 -6.61 9.56 -7.14
C ILE A 58 -8.09 9.81 -7.45
N LEU A 59 -9.00 9.29 -6.63
CA LEU A 59 -10.44 9.42 -6.84
C LEU A 59 -10.89 10.88 -6.68
N LEU A 60 -10.44 11.58 -5.64
CA LEU A 60 -10.76 12.99 -5.46
C LEU A 60 -10.19 13.87 -6.58
N GLU A 61 -8.99 13.58 -7.08
CA GLU A 61 -8.42 14.24 -8.26
C GLU A 61 -9.27 13.98 -9.52
N ARG A 62 -9.72 12.75 -9.72
CA ARG A 62 -10.58 12.39 -10.86
C ARG A 62 -11.95 13.05 -10.78
N LYS A 63 -12.57 13.07 -9.60
CA LYS A 63 -13.84 13.76 -9.33
C LYS A 63 -13.74 15.25 -9.69
N ALA A 64 -12.65 15.91 -9.30
CA ALA A 64 -12.42 17.33 -9.61
C ALA A 64 -12.23 17.62 -11.11
N ARG A 65 -11.72 16.65 -11.88
CA ARG A 65 -11.49 16.79 -13.34
C ARG A 65 -12.73 16.52 -14.19
N GLY A 66 -13.82 15.97 -13.64
CA GLY A 66 -15.07 15.72 -14.37
C GLY A 66 -14.98 14.71 -15.52
N GLN A 67 -13.94 13.87 -15.56
CA GLN A 67 -13.69 12.89 -16.64
C GLN A 67 -14.08 11.46 -16.20
N SER A 68 -13.95 10.48 -17.12
CA SER A 68 -14.15 9.04 -16.87
C SER A 68 -13.64 8.60 -15.49
N TYR A 69 -14.55 8.52 -14.52
CA TYR A 69 -14.22 8.31 -13.11
C TYR A 69 -13.97 6.83 -12.84
N PHE A 70 -15.02 6.01 -13.02
CA PHE A 70 -14.96 4.57 -12.80
C PHE A 70 -14.10 3.86 -13.85
N GLY A 71 -14.30 4.15 -15.15
CA GLY A 71 -13.59 3.48 -16.24
C GLY A 71 -12.08 3.66 -16.15
N TYR A 72 -11.61 4.90 -15.96
CA TYR A 72 -10.18 5.17 -15.78
C TYR A 72 -9.62 4.48 -14.53
N PHE A 73 -10.35 4.57 -13.42
CA PHE A 73 -9.94 3.98 -12.14
C PHE A 73 -9.76 2.47 -12.26
N TYR A 74 -10.81 1.74 -12.62
CA TYR A 74 -10.77 0.28 -12.69
C TYR A 74 -9.86 -0.23 -13.79
N ALA A 75 -9.78 0.42 -14.96
CA ALA A 75 -8.86 0.01 -16.02
C ALA A 75 -7.39 0.15 -15.59
N ARG A 76 -7.03 1.22 -14.87
CA ARG A 76 -5.66 1.40 -14.36
C ARG A 76 -5.33 0.34 -13.31
N ARG A 77 -6.28 0.00 -12.43
CA ARG A 77 -6.09 -1.04 -11.42
C ARG A 77 -5.98 -2.42 -12.01
N ALA A 78 -6.88 -2.78 -12.92
CA ALA A 78 -6.87 -4.07 -13.60
C ALA A 78 -5.52 -4.34 -14.27
N ARG A 79 -4.95 -3.36 -14.99
CA ARG A 79 -3.62 -3.48 -15.62
C ARG A 79 -2.46 -3.64 -14.62
N ARG A 80 -2.63 -3.19 -13.38
CA ARG A 80 -1.61 -3.32 -12.33
C ARG A 80 -1.74 -4.61 -11.52
N ILE A 81 -2.97 -5.06 -11.28
CA ILE A 81 -3.29 -6.11 -10.31
C ILE A 81 -3.44 -7.47 -10.99
N LEU A 82 -4.20 -7.54 -12.09
CA LEU A 82 -4.52 -8.81 -12.74
C LEU A 82 -3.29 -9.54 -13.29
N PRO A 83 -2.33 -8.90 -13.99
CA PRO A 83 -1.24 -9.65 -14.59
C PRO A 83 -0.36 -10.37 -13.55
N PRO A 84 0.14 -9.72 -12.48
CA PRO A 84 0.91 -10.43 -11.46
C PRO A 84 0.06 -11.43 -10.64
N TYR A 85 -1.22 -11.14 -10.45
CA TYR A 85 -2.14 -12.06 -9.75
C TYR A 85 -2.34 -13.37 -10.54
N LEU A 86 -2.64 -13.27 -11.84
CA LEU A 86 -2.80 -14.45 -12.70
C LEU A 86 -1.50 -15.23 -12.81
N LEU A 87 -0.36 -14.54 -12.91
CA LEU A 87 0.95 -15.20 -12.92
C LEU A 87 1.22 -15.95 -11.61
N LEU A 88 0.87 -15.38 -10.46
CA LEU A 88 0.91 -16.08 -9.17
C LEU A 88 0.05 -17.35 -9.20
N MET A 89 -1.18 -17.29 -9.72
CA MET A 89 -2.05 -18.48 -9.82
C MET A 89 -1.42 -19.58 -10.68
N VAL A 90 -0.81 -19.22 -11.81
CA VAL A 90 -0.09 -20.16 -12.67
C VAL A 90 1.09 -20.77 -11.93
N VAL A 91 1.97 -19.95 -11.33
CA VAL A 91 3.15 -20.43 -10.61
C VAL A 91 2.74 -21.32 -9.43
N SER A 92 1.74 -20.92 -8.66
CA SER A 92 1.23 -21.73 -7.53
C SER A 92 0.66 -23.06 -8.01
N SER A 93 -0.01 -23.09 -9.16
CA SER A 93 -0.55 -24.34 -9.72
C SER A 93 0.56 -25.29 -10.18
N ILE A 94 1.64 -24.75 -10.75
CA ILE A 94 2.82 -25.54 -11.15
C ILE A 94 3.53 -26.12 -9.91
N LEU A 95 3.71 -25.31 -8.86
CA LEU A 95 4.48 -25.71 -7.68
C LEU A 95 3.70 -26.59 -6.69
N PHE A 96 2.40 -26.33 -6.52
CA PHE A 96 1.59 -26.90 -5.43
C PHE A 96 0.28 -27.56 -5.91
N GLY A 97 0.04 -27.59 -7.23
CA GLY A 97 -1.18 -28.16 -7.82
C GLY A 97 -2.41 -27.26 -7.72
N PHE A 98 -3.56 -27.80 -8.12
CA PHE A 98 -4.82 -27.06 -8.33
C PHE A 98 -5.79 -27.11 -7.14
N GLY A 99 -5.31 -27.35 -5.90
CA GLY A 99 -6.19 -27.43 -4.72
C GLY A 99 -7.06 -26.17 -4.52
N TRP A 100 -6.53 -25.00 -4.88
CA TRP A 100 -7.27 -23.73 -4.83
C TRP A 100 -8.49 -23.68 -5.76
N ALA A 101 -8.55 -24.51 -6.82
CA ALA A 101 -9.65 -24.54 -7.78
C ALA A 101 -10.95 -25.10 -7.18
N GLN A 102 -10.88 -25.90 -6.10
CA GLN A 102 -12.08 -26.34 -5.36
C GLN A 102 -12.82 -25.15 -4.70
N HIS A 103 -12.10 -24.06 -4.48
CA HIS A 103 -12.55 -22.84 -3.84
C HIS A 103 -12.43 -21.63 -4.78
N TRP A 104 -12.49 -21.87 -6.10
CA TRP A 104 -12.19 -20.89 -7.15
C TRP A 104 -12.96 -19.57 -7.00
N GLN A 105 -14.19 -19.60 -6.46
CA GLN A 105 -15.03 -18.43 -6.26
C GLN A 105 -14.33 -17.36 -5.40
N TRP A 106 -13.59 -17.76 -4.36
CA TRP A 106 -12.90 -16.82 -3.48
C TRP A 106 -11.74 -16.12 -4.21
N TYR A 107 -11.09 -16.81 -5.15
CA TYR A 107 -10.01 -16.27 -5.97
C TYR A 107 -10.52 -15.41 -7.14
N ALA A 108 -11.65 -15.78 -7.74
CA ALA A 108 -12.22 -15.07 -8.89
C ALA A 108 -12.86 -13.73 -8.48
N PHE A 109 -13.49 -13.69 -7.30
CA PHE A 109 -14.24 -12.52 -6.82
C PHE A 109 -13.49 -11.67 -5.79
N PHE A 110 -12.17 -11.87 -5.62
CA PHE A 110 -11.36 -11.18 -4.61
C PHE A 110 -12.00 -11.26 -3.21
N ALA A 111 -12.31 -12.49 -2.80
CA ALA A 111 -12.97 -12.82 -1.55
C ALA A 111 -12.22 -13.91 -0.76
N THR A 112 -10.92 -14.07 -1.01
CA THR A 112 -10.05 -15.00 -0.29
C THR A 112 -10.02 -14.74 1.21
N ASN A 113 -10.19 -13.49 1.67
CA ASN A 113 -10.30 -13.21 3.10
C ASN A 113 -11.54 -13.81 3.76
N ILE A 114 -12.64 -13.95 3.02
CA ILE A 114 -13.85 -14.65 3.49
C ILE A 114 -13.60 -16.16 3.44
N GLY A 115 -13.00 -16.66 2.35
CA GLY A 115 -12.59 -18.05 2.23
C GLY A 115 -11.68 -18.49 3.38
N ASP A 116 -10.62 -17.74 3.67
CA ASP A 116 -9.70 -17.99 4.78
C ASP A 116 -10.42 -17.96 6.14
N ALA A 117 -11.35 -17.01 6.37
CA ALA A 117 -12.13 -16.95 7.60
C ALA A 117 -13.09 -18.16 7.77
N LEU A 118 -13.51 -18.78 6.67
CA LEU A 118 -14.36 -19.97 6.64
C LEU A 118 -13.56 -21.28 6.54
N ASN A 119 -12.23 -21.23 6.57
CA ASN A 119 -11.33 -22.37 6.28
C ASN A 119 -11.60 -23.02 4.91
N GLN A 120 -11.98 -22.21 3.92
CA GLN A 120 -12.22 -22.59 2.53
C GLN A 120 -11.17 -21.95 1.62
N SER A 121 -9.90 -22.21 1.91
CA SER A 121 -8.77 -21.69 1.15
C SER A 121 -8.01 -22.82 0.45
N GLY A 122 -7.26 -22.44 -0.58
CA GLY A 122 -6.33 -23.33 -1.25
C GLY A 122 -5.04 -23.49 -0.45
N HIS A 123 -3.94 -23.79 -1.13
CA HIS A 123 -2.64 -23.94 -0.50
C HIS A 123 -2.20 -22.67 0.24
N ASP A 124 -1.60 -22.81 1.43
CA ASP A 124 -1.20 -21.71 2.32
C ASP A 124 -0.27 -20.69 1.65
N SER A 125 0.45 -21.09 0.60
CA SER A 125 1.27 -20.18 -0.23
C SER A 125 0.46 -19.00 -0.79
N LEU A 126 -0.85 -19.15 -0.93
CA LEU A 126 -1.77 -18.15 -1.43
C LEU A 126 -2.45 -17.34 -0.32
N ASN A 127 -2.17 -17.62 0.96
CA ASN A 127 -2.86 -16.94 2.07
C ASN A 127 -2.66 -15.42 2.01
N VAL A 128 -1.53 -14.91 1.48
CA VAL A 128 -1.29 -13.47 1.27
C VAL A 128 -2.39 -12.73 0.51
N LEU A 129 -3.24 -13.43 -0.25
CA LEU A 129 -4.31 -12.83 -1.02
C LEU A 129 -5.44 -12.24 -0.16
N TRP A 130 -5.58 -12.65 1.11
CA TRP A 130 -6.60 -12.09 2.00
C TRP A 130 -6.54 -10.55 2.06
N SER A 131 -5.34 -9.97 2.12
CA SER A 131 -5.20 -8.52 2.24
C SER A 131 -5.54 -7.81 0.92
N LEU A 132 -5.26 -8.47 -0.21
CA LEU A 132 -5.66 -7.99 -1.53
C LEU A 132 -7.19 -8.00 -1.66
N ALA A 133 -7.87 -9.02 -1.15
CA ALA A 133 -9.32 -9.08 -1.12
C ALA A 133 -9.93 -7.93 -0.29
N VAL A 134 -9.37 -7.64 0.89
CA VAL A 134 -9.78 -6.48 1.71
C VAL A 134 -9.64 -5.17 0.93
N GLU A 135 -8.51 -5.00 0.25
CA GLU A 135 -8.24 -3.84 -0.58
C GLU A 135 -9.24 -3.71 -1.74
N GLU A 136 -9.45 -4.75 -2.53
CA GLU A 136 -10.39 -4.72 -3.67
C GLU A 136 -11.83 -4.46 -3.22
N GLN A 137 -12.27 -5.02 -2.09
CA GLN A 137 -13.59 -4.72 -1.51
C GLN A 137 -13.72 -3.24 -1.12
N PHE A 138 -12.67 -2.65 -0.54
CA PHE A 138 -12.63 -1.20 -0.32
C PHE A 138 -12.69 -0.43 -1.64
N TYR A 139 -12.03 -0.90 -2.70
CA TYR A 139 -12.04 -0.22 -4.01
C TYR A 139 -13.33 -0.36 -4.78
N ILE A 140 -14.17 -1.33 -4.44
CA ILE A 140 -15.53 -1.41 -4.93
C ILE A 140 -16.36 -0.32 -4.26
N VAL A 141 -16.32 -0.20 -2.93
CA VAL A 141 -17.22 0.70 -2.18
C VAL A 141 -16.75 2.16 -2.19
N TRP A 142 -15.47 2.41 -1.98
CA TRP A 142 -14.93 3.76 -1.73
C TRP A 142 -15.10 4.76 -2.88
N PRO A 143 -15.00 4.38 -4.18
CA PRO A 143 -15.33 5.28 -5.28
C PRO A 143 -16.75 5.84 -5.21
N PHE A 144 -17.73 5.04 -4.78
CA PHE A 144 -19.11 5.50 -4.60
C PHE A 144 -19.23 6.44 -3.41
N VAL A 145 -18.57 6.13 -2.28
CA VAL A 145 -18.52 7.03 -1.12
C VAL A 145 -17.98 8.41 -1.52
N ILE A 146 -16.83 8.45 -2.22
CA ILE A 146 -16.24 9.70 -2.68
C ILE A 146 -17.15 10.44 -3.67
N LEU A 147 -17.88 9.73 -4.53
CA LEU A 147 -18.77 10.35 -5.50
C LEU A 147 -19.99 10.98 -4.83
N LEU A 148 -20.64 10.24 -3.94
CA LEU A 148 -21.91 10.60 -3.29
C LEU A 148 -21.74 11.57 -2.12
N VAL A 149 -20.61 11.49 -1.41
CA VAL A 149 -20.37 12.30 -0.21
C VAL A 149 -19.60 13.59 -0.58
N PRO A 150 -19.99 14.75 -0.03
CA PRO A 150 -19.21 15.98 -0.19
C PRO A 150 -17.80 15.85 0.41
N GLU A 151 -16.80 16.49 -0.19
CA GLU A 151 -15.40 16.41 0.27
C GLU A 151 -15.24 16.80 1.75
N ARG A 152 -16.01 17.79 2.23
CA ARG A 152 -16.03 18.21 3.65
C ARG A 152 -16.54 17.13 4.61
N VAL A 153 -17.42 16.26 4.15
CA VAL A 153 -18.01 15.16 4.95
C VAL A 153 -17.14 13.92 4.88
N LEU A 154 -16.34 13.77 3.82
CA LEU A 154 -15.47 12.60 3.65
C LEU A 154 -14.44 12.45 4.78
N ALA A 155 -13.90 13.56 5.29
CA ALA A 155 -13.03 13.54 6.47
C ALA A 155 -13.76 12.98 7.72
N TRP A 156 -15.02 13.36 7.91
CA TRP A 156 -15.84 12.87 9.02
C TRP A 156 -16.18 11.39 8.87
N VAL A 157 -16.47 10.92 7.66
CA VAL A 157 -16.70 9.49 7.38
C VAL A 157 -15.44 8.68 7.70
N ALA A 158 -14.26 9.15 7.25
CA ALA A 158 -13.00 8.49 7.55
C ALA A 158 -12.69 8.50 9.06
N ALA A 159 -12.89 9.63 9.74
CA ALA A 159 -12.72 9.73 11.19
C ALA A 159 -13.69 8.81 11.96
N ALA A 160 -14.95 8.72 11.53
CA ALA A 160 -15.92 7.82 12.12
C ALA A 160 -15.49 6.35 11.99
N LEU A 161 -15.00 5.92 10.82
CA LEU A 161 -14.47 4.56 10.63
C LEU A 161 -13.27 4.28 11.54
N ILE A 162 -12.35 5.23 11.67
CA ILE A 162 -11.18 5.12 12.56
C ILE A 162 -11.60 4.87 14.02
N LEU A 163 -12.66 5.53 14.48
CA LEU A 163 -13.15 5.42 15.87
C LEU A 163 -14.07 4.21 16.08
N LEU A 164 -14.91 3.87 15.09
CA LEU A 164 -15.92 2.81 15.22
C LEU A 164 -15.34 1.41 15.03
N VAL A 165 -14.33 1.23 14.18
CA VAL A 165 -13.78 -0.11 13.89
C VAL A 165 -13.13 -0.78 15.12
N PRO A 166 -12.37 -0.08 16.00
CA PRO A 166 -11.91 -0.68 17.25
C PRO A 166 -13.05 -1.16 18.16
N VAL A 167 -14.14 -0.40 18.23
CA VAL A 167 -15.35 -0.80 18.97
C VAL A 167 -15.98 -2.03 18.33
N LEU A 168 -16.10 -2.04 17.00
CA LEU A 168 -16.59 -3.18 16.24
C LEU A 168 -15.74 -4.44 16.48
N ARG A 169 -14.40 -4.33 16.52
CA ARG A 169 -13.51 -5.45 16.87
C ARG A 169 -13.79 -5.95 18.29
N ALA A 170 -13.92 -5.06 19.26
CA ALA A 170 -14.18 -5.43 20.65
C ALA A 170 -15.53 -6.15 20.81
N VAL A 171 -16.58 -5.64 20.18
CA VAL A 171 -17.95 -6.19 20.23
C VAL A 171 -18.05 -7.52 19.48
N ALA A 172 -17.37 -7.66 18.34
CA ALA A 172 -17.44 -8.88 17.53
C ALA A 172 -16.52 -10.00 18.01
N THR A 173 -15.47 -9.69 18.78
CA THR A 173 -14.49 -10.71 19.24
C THR A 173 -15.14 -11.89 19.96
N PRO A 174 -16.09 -11.71 20.90
CA PRO A 174 -16.73 -12.83 21.58
C PRO A 174 -17.57 -13.74 20.68
N TRP A 175 -17.85 -13.34 19.43
CA TRP A 175 -18.67 -14.09 18.49
C TRP A 175 -17.85 -15.02 17.59
N PHE A 176 -16.52 -15.00 17.73
CA PHE A 176 -15.62 -15.84 16.96
C PHE A 176 -14.74 -16.67 17.89
N ASP A 177 -14.64 -17.98 17.61
CA ASP A 177 -13.82 -18.91 18.39
C ASP A 177 -12.32 -18.66 18.26
N SER A 178 -11.89 -17.88 17.26
CA SER A 178 -10.50 -17.52 17.02
C SER A 178 -10.36 -16.06 16.57
N PHE A 179 -9.13 -15.54 16.59
CA PHE A 179 -8.83 -14.19 16.13
C PHE A 179 -8.82 -14.05 14.60
N TRP A 180 -8.89 -15.16 13.84
CA TRP A 180 -8.73 -15.16 12.38
C TRP A 180 -9.80 -14.37 11.63
N PRO A 181 -11.10 -14.46 11.96
CA PRO A 181 -12.12 -13.62 11.32
C PRO A 181 -11.88 -12.12 11.55
N ILE A 182 -11.47 -11.73 12.76
CA ILE A 182 -11.07 -10.33 13.06
C ILE A 182 -9.84 -9.92 12.26
N TYR A 183 -8.91 -10.85 12.04
CA TYR A 183 -7.70 -10.62 11.25
C TYR A 183 -7.99 -10.51 9.75
N TYR A 184 -8.86 -11.32 9.18
CA TYR A 184 -9.06 -11.39 7.72
C TYR A 184 -10.18 -10.49 7.21
N LEU A 185 -11.29 -10.37 7.95
CA LEU A 185 -12.49 -9.76 7.40
C LEU A 185 -12.38 -8.24 7.29
N THR A 186 -12.82 -7.76 6.14
CA THR A 186 -12.77 -6.38 5.69
C THR A 186 -13.32 -5.35 6.70
N PRO A 187 -14.48 -5.56 7.37
CA PRO A 187 -15.01 -4.58 8.32
C PRO A 187 -14.05 -4.25 9.46
N PHE A 188 -13.26 -5.24 9.89
CA PHE A 188 -12.30 -5.07 10.99
C PHE A 188 -10.99 -4.43 10.57
N ARG A 189 -10.81 -4.08 9.28
CA ARG A 189 -9.58 -3.48 8.73
C ARG A 189 -9.77 -2.08 8.16
N MET A 190 -11.02 -1.60 8.15
CA MET A 190 -11.40 -0.35 7.51
C MET A 190 -10.79 0.90 8.15
N ASP A 191 -10.43 0.88 9.43
CA ASP A 191 -9.76 1.99 10.11
C ASP A 191 -8.41 2.35 9.49
N LEU A 192 -7.61 1.37 9.08
CA LEU A 192 -6.31 1.60 8.45
C LEU A 192 -6.48 2.28 7.08
N LEU A 193 -7.39 1.77 6.24
CA LEU A 193 -7.74 2.37 4.95
C LEU A 193 -8.33 3.77 5.14
N ALA A 194 -9.20 3.94 6.13
CA ALA A 194 -9.82 5.22 6.46
C ALA A 194 -8.80 6.24 6.99
N ALA A 195 -7.80 5.83 7.79
CA ALA A 195 -6.71 6.71 8.20
C ALA A 195 -5.92 7.21 7.00
N GLY A 196 -5.59 6.31 6.06
CA GLY A 196 -5.02 6.71 4.77
C GLY A 196 -5.87 7.74 4.04
N ALA A 197 -7.18 7.49 3.96
CA ALA A 197 -8.12 8.38 3.31
C ALA A 197 -8.22 9.76 3.98
N LEU A 198 -8.23 9.81 5.32
CA LEU A 198 -8.23 11.05 6.08
C LEU A 198 -6.97 11.87 5.82
N LEU A 199 -5.80 11.22 5.81
CA LEU A 199 -4.54 11.87 5.45
C LEU A 199 -4.57 12.43 4.03
N ALA A 200 -5.16 11.70 3.07
CA ALA A 200 -5.31 12.19 1.69
C ALA A 200 -6.21 13.42 1.58
N VAL A 201 -7.31 13.46 2.35
CA VAL A 201 -8.19 14.65 2.41
C VAL A 201 -7.44 15.83 3.04
N ALA A 202 -6.70 15.60 4.14
CA ALA A 202 -5.95 16.64 4.83
C ALA A 202 -4.91 17.30 3.91
N VAL A 203 -4.09 16.51 3.20
CA VAL A 203 -3.00 17.05 2.36
C VAL A 203 -3.45 17.56 0.99
N ARG A 204 -4.73 17.36 0.65
CA ARG A 204 -5.26 17.69 -0.68
C ARG A 204 -5.23 19.19 -0.97
N ARG A 205 -5.67 19.99 0.00
CA ARG A 205 -5.75 21.45 -0.13
C ARG A 205 -4.46 22.12 0.28
N ASP A 206 -3.83 21.61 1.31
CA ASP A 206 -2.57 22.12 1.84
C ASP A 206 -1.64 20.94 2.15
N ARG A 207 -0.49 20.90 1.48
CA ARG A 207 0.49 19.83 1.65
C ARG A 207 1.17 19.85 3.01
N ASP A 208 1.22 21.02 3.64
CA ASP A 208 1.86 21.24 4.92
C ASP A 208 0.84 21.17 6.07
N ALA A 209 -0.43 20.84 5.80
CA ALA A 209 -1.49 20.66 6.81
C ALA A 209 -1.13 19.63 7.90
N LEU A 210 -0.19 18.72 7.63
CA LEU A 210 0.28 17.72 8.59
C LEU A 210 1.56 18.13 9.33
N GLU A 211 2.19 19.26 8.99
CA GLU A 211 3.42 19.74 9.65
C GLU A 211 3.25 19.90 11.17
N PRO A 212 2.15 20.48 11.70
CA PRO A 212 1.95 20.61 13.14
C PRO A 212 1.87 19.25 13.87
N PHE A 213 1.43 18.20 13.17
CA PHE A 213 1.24 16.86 13.74
C PHE A 213 2.51 16.02 13.69
N LYS A 214 3.61 16.52 13.11
CA LYS A 214 4.86 15.75 12.98
C LYS A 214 5.43 15.34 14.34
N GLY A 215 5.43 16.23 15.34
CA GLY A 215 5.89 15.92 16.68
C GLY A 215 5.05 14.82 17.34
N VAL A 216 3.73 14.92 17.21
CA VAL A 216 2.77 13.91 17.69
C VAL A 216 2.98 12.57 16.99
N ALA A 217 3.24 12.57 15.68
CA ALA A 217 3.52 11.36 14.92
C ALA A 217 4.83 10.69 15.38
N VAL A 218 5.89 11.46 15.64
CA VAL A 218 7.14 10.89 16.19
C VAL A 218 6.90 10.25 17.56
N LEU A 219 6.18 10.93 18.45
CA LEU A 219 5.79 10.38 19.74
C LEU A 219 4.91 9.13 19.58
N GLY A 220 3.97 9.15 18.63
CA GLY A 220 3.11 8.02 18.29
C GLY A 220 3.89 6.79 17.84
N VAL A 221 4.92 6.95 17.00
CA VAL A 221 5.83 5.86 16.62
C VAL A 221 6.56 5.30 17.84
N ILE A 222 7.15 6.16 18.67
CA ILE A 222 7.92 5.74 19.85
C ILE A 222 7.00 4.99 20.83
N ALA A 223 5.84 5.57 21.16
CA ALA A 223 4.87 4.98 22.07
C ALA A 223 4.32 3.66 21.55
N ALA A 224 3.97 3.58 20.25
CA ALA A 224 3.48 2.34 19.66
C ALA A 224 4.54 1.24 19.64
N LEU A 225 5.78 1.55 19.26
CA LEU A 225 6.88 0.58 19.29
C LEU A 225 7.21 0.12 20.72
N ALA A 226 7.22 1.04 21.69
CA ALA A 226 7.43 0.70 23.09
C ALA A 226 6.31 -0.20 23.62
N ALA A 227 5.05 0.11 23.32
CA ALA A 227 3.90 -0.71 23.70
C ALA A 227 3.96 -2.11 23.08
N LEU A 228 4.30 -2.21 21.79
CA LEU A 228 4.44 -3.49 21.11
C LEU A 228 5.62 -4.32 21.64
N ALA A 229 6.75 -3.68 21.93
CA ALA A 229 7.89 -4.34 22.54
C ALA A 229 7.54 -4.86 23.94
N TRP A 230 6.90 -4.04 24.77
CA TRP A 230 6.44 -4.44 26.10
C TRP A 230 5.44 -5.59 26.04
N LEU A 231 4.42 -5.51 25.16
CA LEU A 231 3.45 -6.58 24.96
C LEU A 231 4.12 -7.87 24.48
N HIS A 232 5.09 -7.78 23.55
CA HIS A 232 5.80 -8.94 23.05
C HIS A 232 6.64 -9.63 24.13
N LEU A 233 7.32 -8.86 24.99
CA LEU A 233 8.18 -9.38 26.06
C LEU A 233 7.39 -9.97 27.22
N HIS A 234 6.29 -9.33 27.64
CA HIS A 234 5.52 -9.74 28.81
C HIS A 234 4.31 -10.62 28.49
N PHE A 235 3.75 -10.51 27.28
CA PHE A 235 2.56 -11.22 26.84
C PHE A 235 2.75 -11.79 25.42
N PRO A 236 3.66 -12.75 25.20
CA PRO A 236 4.00 -13.25 23.86
C PRO A 236 2.81 -13.88 23.11
N ARG A 237 1.78 -14.33 23.84
CA ARG A 237 0.54 -14.89 23.29
C ARG A 237 -0.62 -13.89 23.22
N PHE A 238 -0.38 -12.61 23.52
CA PHE A 238 -1.44 -11.58 23.60
C PHE A 238 -2.28 -11.53 22.33
N ARG A 239 -1.65 -11.61 21.15
CA ARG A 239 -2.37 -11.64 19.87
C ARG A 239 -3.23 -12.89 19.67
N ALA A 240 -2.74 -14.05 20.10
CA ALA A 240 -3.45 -15.32 19.98
C ALA A 240 -4.53 -15.50 21.06
N ALA A 241 -4.58 -14.63 22.07
CA ALA A 241 -5.53 -14.73 23.18
C ALA A 241 -6.99 -14.50 22.77
N ASN A 242 -7.25 -13.93 21.60
CA ASN A 242 -8.59 -13.67 21.06
C ASN A 242 -9.53 -12.97 22.07
N THR A 243 -9.04 -11.92 22.73
CA THR A 243 -9.82 -11.11 23.67
C THR A 243 -10.20 -9.77 23.04
N PRO A 244 -11.29 -9.11 23.48
CA PRO A 244 -11.63 -7.77 23.02
C PRO A 244 -10.45 -6.79 23.17
N LEU A 245 -9.68 -6.91 24.25
CA LEU A 245 -8.50 -6.08 24.49
C LEU A 245 -7.37 -6.37 23.48
N SER A 246 -7.07 -7.64 23.18
CA SER A 246 -6.03 -7.97 22.20
C SER A 246 -6.44 -7.56 20.78
N ASN A 247 -7.70 -7.79 20.42
CA ASN A 247 -8.22 -7.53 19.07
C ASN A 247 -8.57 -6.06 18.83
N ALA A 248 -8.93 -5.27 19.84
CA ALA A 248 -9.05 -3.83 19.66
C ALA A 248 -7.69 -3.15 19.84
N GLY A 249 -7.01 -3.43 20.95
CA GLY A 249 -5.78 -2.75 21.37
C GLY A 249 -4.62 -2.93 20.41
N LEU A 250 -4.26 -4.16 20.01
CA LEU A 250 -3.09 -4.39 19.14
C LEU A 250 -3.23 -3.70 17.78
N TYR A 251 -4.42 -3.80 17.18
CA TYR A 251 -4.66 -3.21 15.87
C TYR A 251 -4.81 -1.68 15.95
N SER A 252 -5.31 -1.14 17.06
CA SER A 252 -5.25 0.31 17.32
C SER A 252 -3.81 0.82 17.51
N ILE A 253 -2.94 0.05 18.17
CA ILE A 253 -1.51 0.40 18.28
C ILE A 253 -0.85 0.36 16.89
N SER A 254 -1.16 -0.67 16.08
CA SER A 254 -0.70 -0.77 14.69
C SER A 254 -1.19 0.42 13.84
N LEU A 255 -2.47 0.80 13.97
CA LEU A 255 -3.05 1.97 13.32
C LEU A 255 -2.30 3.26 13.66
N VAL A 256 -2.00 3.49 14.94
CA VAL A 256 -1.21 4.66 15.38
C VAL A 256 0.18 4.62 14.78
N LEU A 257 0.86 3.47 14.82
CA LEU A 257 2.19 3.31 14.25
C LEU A 257 2.20 3.62 12.74
N CYS A 258 1.37 2.92 11.97
CA CYS A 258 1.33 3.03 10.52
C CYS A 258 0.92 4.43 10.06
N THR A 259 -0.10 5.02 10.67
CA THR A 259 -0.54 6.40 10.36
C THR A 259 0.56 7.40 10.67
N SER A 260 1.23 7.27 11.82
CA SER A 260 2.31 8.16 12.23
C SER A 260 3.51 8.07 11.29
N VAL A 261 3.89 6.86 10.85
CA VAL A 261 4.95 6.66 9.85
C VAL A 261 4.62 7.35 8.53
N VAL A 262 3.37 7.27 8.07
CA VAL A 262 2.93 7.96 6.85
C VAL A 262 2.97 9.48 7.02
N VAL A 263 2.52 10.03 8.16
CA VAL A 263 2.63 11.46 8.48
C VAL A 263 4.09 11.93 8.43
N ILE A 264 5.00 11.20 9.08
CA ILE A 264 6.44 11.49 9.09
C ILE A 264 7.01 11.46 7.66
N ALA A 265 6.61 10.49 6.84
CA ALA A 265 7.08 10.38 5.46
C ALA A 265 6.58 11.53 4.57
N LEU A 266 5.31 11.92 4.71
CA LEU A 266 4.73 13.05 3.97
C LEU A 266 5.40 14.37 4.35
N GLN A 267 5.76 14.54 5.63
CA GLN A 267 6.42 15.74 6.19
C GLN A 267 7.95 15.58 6.32
N SER A 268 8.53 14.63 5.59
CA SER A 268 9.95 14.30 5.70
C SER A 268 10.82 15.38 5.06
N ARG A 269 11.84 15.81 5.80
CA ARG A 269 12.93 16.69 5.36
C ARG A 269 14.27 16.07 5.77
N GLY A 270 15.38 16.53 5.19
CA GLY A 270 16.72 16.08 5.56
C GLY A 270 16.94 14.57 5.43
N ILE A 271 17.49 13.94 6.48
CA ILE A 271 17.93 12.55 6.47
C ILE A 271 16.80 11.54 6.23
N VAL A 272 15.62 11.77 6.81
CA VAL A 272 14.46 10.87 6.65
C VAL A 272 14.01 10.86 5.18
N LYS A 273 13.94 12.04 4.56
CA LYS A 273 13.62 12.14 3.13
C LYS A 273 14.69 11.48 2.26
N ARG A 274 15.97 11.67 2.58
CA ARG A 274 17.09 11.04 1.86
C ARG A 274 17.04 9.52 1.94
N LEU A 275 16.68 8.96 3.09
CA LEU A 275 16.51 7.52 3.29
C LEU A 275 15.32 7.01 2.47
N LEU A 276 14.13 7.60 2.61
CA LEU A 276 12.93 7.15 1.92
C LEU A 276 13.00 7.33 0.40
N CYS A 277 13.76 8.32 -0.08
CA CYS A 277 14.01 8.54 -1.50
C CYS A 277 15.26 7.81 -2.02
N ASN A 278 15.89 6.93 -1.22
CA ASN A 278 17.01 6.13 -1.71
C ASN A 278 16.59 5.31 -2.94
N PRO A 279 17.36 5.31 -4.03
CA PRO A 279 16.96 4.68 -5.29
C PRO A 279 16.68 3.17 -5.14
N VAL A 280 17.41 2.47 -4.26
CA VAL A 280 17.19 1.04 -3.99
C VAL A 280 15.85 0.82 -3.30
N LEU A 281 15.55 1.60 -2.26
CA LEU A 281 14.25 1.53 -1.58
C LEU A 281 13.11 1.92 -2.53
N VAL A 282 13.28 2.96 -3.34
CA VAL A 282 12.25 3.36 -4.32
C VAL A 282 12.05 2.26 -5.38
N TYR A 283 13.11 1.56 -5.80
CA TYR A 283 13.01 0.46 -6.74
C TYR A 283 12.28 -0.74 -6.14
N ILE A 284 12.69 -1.24 -4.97
CA ILE A 284 12.00 -2.31 -4.24
C ILE A 284 10.55 -1.91 -4.00
N GLY A 285 10.34 -0.65 -3.62
CA GLY A 285 9.05 -0.03 -3.46
C GLY A 285 8.22 -0.13 -4.72
N THR A 286 8.79 0.19 -5.88
CA THR A 286 8.11 0.14 -7.19
C THR A 286 7.59 -1.26 -7.51
N ILE A 287 8.39 -2.30 -7.28
CA ILE A 287 8.04 -3.71 -7.53
C ILE A 287 7.40 -4.42 -6.33
N SER A 288 7.07 -3.68 -5.25
CA SER A 288 6.63 -4.23 -3.97
C SER A 288 5.38 -5.09 -4.06
N TYR A 289 4.50 -4.82 -5.03
CA TYR A 289 3.26 -5.58 -5.22
C TYR A 289 3.58 -7.03 -5.62
N THR A 290 4.43 -7.21 -6.62
CA THR A 290 4.82 -8.56 -7.10
C THR A 290 5.68 -9.29 -6.08
N ILE A 291 6.56 -8.58 -5.35
CA ILE A 291 7.28 -9.14 -4.19
C ILE A 291 6.26 -9.68 -3.16
N TYR A 292 5.27 -8.87 -2.78
CA TYR A 292 4.25 -9.26 -1.81
C TYR A 292 3.44 -10.49 -2.27
N LEU A 293 3.09 -10.58 -3.55
CA LEU A 293 2.34 -11.73 -4.05
C LEU A 293 3.11 -13.04 -4.04
N ILE A 294 4.38 -13.03 -4.48
CA ILE A 294 5.11 -14.28 -4.75
C ILE A 294 5.93 -14.80 -3.57
N HIS A 295 6.30 -13.92 -2.62
CA HIS A 295 7.29 -14.29 -1.59
C HIS A 295 6.90 -15.51 -0.77
N LEU A 296 5.61 -15.66 -0.45
CA LEU A 296 5.14 -16.78 0.35
C LEU A 296 5.20 -18.09 -0.45
N SER A 297 4.79 -18.10 -1.72
CA SER A 297 4.99 -19.24 -2.62
C SER A 297 6.46 -19.65 -2.75
N VAL A 298 7.39 -18.69 -2.83
CA VAL A 298 8.82 -19.00 -2.86
C VAL A 298 9.26 -19.65 -1.55
N LEU A 299 8.82 -19.13 -0.40
CA LEU A 299 9.15 -19.70 0.91
C LEU A 299 8.62 -21.14 1.05
N TYR A 300 7.35 -21.39 0.70
CA TYR A 300 6.76 -22.72 0.74
C TYR A 300 7.46 -23.72 -0.21
N ALA A 301 7.98 -23.25 -1.35
CA ALA A 301 8.76 -24.10 -2.25
C ALA A 301 10.15 -24.46 -1.69
N LEU A 302 10.74 -23.58 -0.88
CA LEU A 302 12.09 -23.77 -0.34
C LEU A 302 12.13 -24.46 1.02
N TRP A 303 11.08 -24.36 1.84
CA TRP A 303 11.05 -25.00 3.17
C TRP A 303 11.28 -26.53 3.15
N PRO A 304 10.75 -27.31 2.19
CA PRO A 304 11.04 -28.75 2.10
C PRO A 304 12.52 -29.09 1.89
N LEU A 305 13.36 -28.15 1.47
CA LEU A 305 14.80 -28.34 1.30
C LEU A 305 15.57 -28.38 2.64
N ASN A 306 14.89 -28.11 3.77
CA ASN A 306 15.46 -28.21 5.12
C ASN A 306 16.77 -27.42 5.34
N MET A 307 16.96 -26.32 4.61
CA MET A 307 18.08 -25.39 4.83
C MET A 307 17.91 -24.61 6.15
N SER A 308 18.98 -23.97 6.63
CA SER A 308 18.88 -23.08 7.79
C SER A 308 17.93 -21.90 7.50
N ARG A 309 17.23 -21.40 8.54
CA ARG A 309 16.28 -20.28 8.41
C ARG A 309 16.86 -19.09 7.66
N TYR A 310 18.10 -18.71 7.99
CA TYR A 310 18.76 -17.56 7.37
C TYR A 310 19.13 -17.84 5.91
N ALA A 311 19.57 -19.06 5.60
CA ALA A 311 19.87 -19.45 4.22
C ALA A 311 18.61 -19.50 3.36
N THR A 312 17.51 -20.09 3.87
CA THR A 312 16.20 -20.06 3.19
C THR A 312 15.72 -18.63 2.98
N ALA A 313 15.83 -17.76 4.00
CA ALA A 313 15.40 -16.37 3.88
C ALA A 313 16.21 -15.60 2.82
N ALA A 314 17.54 -15.75 2.81
CA ALA A 314 18.41 -15.10 1.83
C ALA A 314 18.10 -15.57 0.40
N LEU A 315 17.98 -16.90 0.20
CA LEU A 315 17.65 -17.48 -1.10
C LEU A 315 16.24 -17.08 -1.57
N ALA A 316 15.25 -17.15 -0.67
CA ALA A 316 13.88 -16.75 -0.96
C ALA A 316 13.79 -15.27 -1.35
N LEU A 317 14.52 -14.39 -0.65
CA LEU A 317 14.57 -12.97 -0.98
C LEU A 317 15.17 -12.75 -2.36
N ALA A 318 16.30 -13.41 -2.66
CA ALA A 318 16.96 -13.31 -3.96
C ALA A 318 16.04 -13.76 -5.11
N ILE A 319 15.40 -14.92 -4.98
CA ILE A 319 14.45 -15.45 -5.97
C ILE A 319 13.23 -14.52 -6.12
N THR A 320 12.68 -14.04 -5.00
CA THR A 320 11.53 -13.12 -4.99
C THR A 320 11.87 -11.80 -5.71
N LEU A 321 13.03 -11.20 -5.40
CA LEU A 321 13.48 -9.96 -6.04
C LEU A 321 13.77 -10.15 -7.53
N ALA A 322 14.39 -11.28 -7.91
CA ALA A 322 14.64 -11.63 -9.30
C ALA A 322 13.31 -11.79 -10.07
N TYR A 323 12.39 -12.59 -9.55
CA TYR A 323 11.07 -12.81 -10.15
C TYR A 323 10.28 -11.50 -10.31
N ALA A 324 10.22 -10.69 -9.26
CA ALA A 324 9.50 -9.42 -9.28
C ALA A 324 10.14 -8.44 -10.28
N SER A 325 11.48 -8.41 -10.36
CA SER A 325 12.19 -7.58 -11.35
C SER A 325 11.92 -8.04 -12.79
N VAL A 326 11.99 -9.35 -13.06
CA VAL A 326 11.70 -9.91 -14.39
C VAL A 326 10.26 -9.59 -14.81
N THR A 327 9.29 -9.84 -13.93
CA THR A 327 7.87 -9.57 -14.18
C THR A 327 7.62 -8.08 -14.46
N TRP A 328 8.29 -7.21 -13.70
CA TRP A 328 8.19 -5.76 -13.87
C TRP A 328 8.62 -5.29 -15.26
N PHE A 329 9.79 -5.72 -15.72
CA PHE A 329 10.34 -5.30 -17.02
C PHE A 329 9.67 -5.99 -18.21
N ALA A 330 9.23 -7.25 -18.04
CA ALA A 330 8.59 -8.02 -19.10
C ALA A 330 7.14 -7.55 -19.35
N PHE A 331 6.34 -7.39 -18.29
CA PHE A 331 4.89 -7.20 -18.40
C PHE A 331 4.42 -5.89 -17.77
N GLU A 332 4.67 -5.69 -16.48
CA GLU A 332 3.98 -4.64 -15.72
C GLU A 332 4.29 -3.23 -16.23
N LYS A 333 5.57 -2.93 -16.48
CA LYS A 333 6.00 -1.61 -16.98
C LYS A 333 5.29 -1.26 -18.29
N ARG A 334 5.15 -2.22 -19.20
CA ARG A 334 4.51 -2.02 -20.51
C ARG A 334 2.99 -1.84 -20.38
N LEU A 335 2.35 -2.60 -19.49
CA LEU A 335 0.90 -2.54 -19.28
C LEU A 335 0.46 -1.29 -18.52
N ILE A 336 1.28 -0.80 -17.59
CA ILE A 336 0.96 0.37 -16.76
C ILE A 336 1.20 1.68 -17.53
N PHE A 337 2.29 1.78 -18.30
CA PHE A 337 2.68 3.03 -18.95
C PHE A 337 2.50 3.04 -20.49
N GLY A 338 2.14 1.90 -21.09
CA GLY A 338 2.09 1.73 -22.54
C GLY A 338 3.48 1.66 -23.19
N SER A 339 3.53 1.23 -24.46
CA SER A 339 4.78 1.08 -25.24
C SER A 339 5.58 2.38 -25.45
N ARG A 340 5.01 3.56 -25.11
CA ARG A 340 5.60 4.88 -25.40
C ARG A 340 5.82 5.76 -24.15
N GLY A 341 5.62 5.25 -22.94
CA GLY A 341 5.68 6.06 -21.71
C GLY A 341 6.78 5.62 -20.75
N SER A 342 8.06 5.77 -21.09
CA SER A 342 9.13 5.60 -20.09
C SER A 342 9.51 6.98 -19.51
N PRO A 343 9.32 7.25 -18.21
CA PRO A 343 9.75 8.51 -17.57
C PRO A 343 11.27 8.62 -17.40
N HIS A 344 12.06 7.71 -17.98
CA HIS A 344 13.53 7.73 -17.96
C HIS A 344 14.15 8.22 -19.28
N ALA A 345 13.37 8.58 -20.30
CA ALA A 345 13.90 9.01 -21.59
C ALA A 345 14.09 10.54 -21.73
N THR A 346 13.65 11.36 -20.78
CA THR A 346 13.72 12.84 -20.88
C THR A 346 14.67 13.49 -19.88
N ALA A 347 15.66 12.77 -19.37
CA ALA A 347 16.73 13.34 -18.53
C ALA A 347 18.06 13.57 -19.29
N GLY A 348 18.09 13.35 -20.62
CA GLY A 348 19.33 13.37 -21.41
C GLY A 348 19.36 14.32 -22.62
N ALA A 349 18.30 15.07 -22.90
CA ALA A 349 18.33 16.06 -23.99
C ALA A 349 18.57 17.46 -23.38
N GLY A 350 19.84 17.87 -23.36
CA GLY A 350 20.23 19.22 -23.00
C GLY A 350 19.53 20.23 -23.91
N ALA A 351 18.63 21.02 -23.34
CA ALA A 351 18.15 22.23 -23.99
C ALA A 351 19.29 23.26 -23.97
N SER A 352 20.00 23.35 -25.09
CA SER A 352 20.89 24.47 -25.39
C SER A 352 20.06 25.75 -25.38
N VAL A 353 20.27 26.58 -24.36
CA VAL A 353 19.74 27.95 -24.28
C VAL A 353 20.38 28.77 -25.41
N PRO A 354 19.62 29.41 -26.32
CA PRO A 354 20.20 30.37 -27.24
C PRO A 354 20.64 31.60 -26.43
N ARG A 355 21.93 31.92 -26.47
CA ARG A 355 22.46 33.20 -25.96
C ARG A 355 21.78 34.34 -26.74
N ALA A 356 21.05 35.20 -26.04
CA ALA A 356 20.59 36.47 -26.58
C ALA A 356 21.81 37.36 -26.90
N ALA A 357 21.83 37.93 -28.10
CA ALA A 357 22.84 38.88 -28.55
C ALA A 357 22.72 40.22 -27.78
N PRO A 358 23.83 40.92 -27.50
CA PRO A 358 23.79 42.22 -26.83
C PRO A 358 23.26 43.31 -27.77
N GLN A 359 22.24 44.04 -27.31
CA GLN A 359 21.74 45.23 -27.98
C GLN A 359 22.74 46.39 -27.83
N ALA A 360 23.07 47.04 -28.95
CA ALA A 360 23.89 48.25 -29.00
C ALA A 360 23.13 49.48 -28.46
N PRO A 361 23.81 50.49 -27.90
CA PRO A 361 23.18 51.68 -27.38
C PRO A 361 22.95 52.70 -28.50
N HIS A 362 21.69 53.07 -28.76
CA HIS A 362 21.38 54.30 -29.50
C HIS A 362 20.92 55.37 -28.53
N GLY A 363 21.72 56.44 -28.48
CA GLY A 363 21.43 57.66 -27.76
C GLY A 363 20.50 58.60 -28.54
N ARG A 364 19.87 59.47 -27.75
CA ARG A 364 19.38 60.84 -27.99
C ARG A 364 19.31 61.33 -29.46
N ALA A 365 18.11 61.71 -29.87
CA ALA A 365 17.71 63.11 -30.13
C ALA A 365 16.18 63.20 -30.14
#